data_AF-A0A521WSR5-F1
#
_entry.id   AF-A0A521WSR5-F1
#
_cell.length_a   1.000
_cell.length_b   1.000
_cell.length_c   1.000
_cell.angle_alpha   90.00
_cell.angle_beta   90.00
_cell.angle_gamma   90.00
#
_symmetry.space_group_name_H-M   'P 1'
#
loop_
_entity.id
_entity.type
_entity.pdbx_description
1 polymer ?
#
loop_
_entity_poly.entity_id
_entity_poly.type
_entity_poly.pdbx_seq_one_letter_code
_entity_poly.pdbx_strand_id
1 'polypeptide(L)'
;MKSASGGENKKTASATQVKLNNNGGTKGKRWSTIPNRKKAITLFNQGKTIKEIMAEINLSYWQVYNCIAGRSKSNYRPRRDKGQRRKFGAPIDDAENPTDLSAFSDPDDFLKFQTLRTLEKINSSTLPPEESVKALKDCSVILKDIHNREMQNKLKRGDAEIIAQLIRRFKPDASDEEVILIYSEELERYEKAGQ
;
A
#
# COMPACT_ATOMS: atom_id res chain seq x y z
N MET A 1 20.17 -64.40 -45.09
CA MET A 1 21.24 -63.38 -45.17
C MET A 1 20.70 -62.09 -44.57
N LYS A 2 21.56 -61.39 -43.83
CA LYS A 2 21.26 -60.23 -42.99
C LYS A 2 20.84 -59.03 -43.85
N SER A 3 19.75 -58.37 -43.48
CA SER A 3 19.43 -57.02 -43.95
C SER A 3 18.94 -56.20 -42.76
N ALA A 4 19.86 -55.43 -42.19
CA ALA A 4 19.58 -54.41 -41.21
C ALA A 4 19.11 -53.16 -41.96
N SER A 5 17.91 -52.68 -41.67
CA SER A 5 17.49 -51.31 -42.02
C SER A 5 17.22 -50.56 -40.73
N GLY A 6 18.21 -49.76 -40.32
CA GLY A 6 18.13 -48.86 -39.19
C GLY A 6 17.11 -47.75 -39.44
N GLY A 7 16.07 -47.72 -38.62
CA GLY A 7 15.19 -46.56 -38.50
C GLY A 7 15.83 -45.54 -37.57
N GLU A 8 16.40 -44.48 -38.13
CA GLU A 8 16.81 -43.30 -37.39
C GLU A 8 15.57 -42.58 -36.84
N ASN A 9 15.22 -42.84 -35.59
CA ASN A 9 14.29 -42.00 -34.82
C ASN A 9 14.97 -40.66 -34.49
N LYS A 10 14.86 -39.69 -35.40
CA LYS A 10 15.12 -38.28 -35.10
C LYS A 10 14.05 -37.79 -34.11
N LYS A 11 14.36 -37.89 -32.82
CA LYS A 11 13.67 -37.14 -31.76
C LYS A 11 13.85 -35.65 -32.06
N THR A 12 12.86 -35.04 -32.71
CA THR A 12 12.71 -33.59 -32.73
C THR A 12 12.40 -33.15 -31.31
N ALA A 13 13.41 -32.69 -30.59
CA ALA A 13 13.24 -31.98 -29.34
C ALA A 13 12.38 -30.75 -29.63
N SER A 14 11.10 -30.83 -29.27
CA SER A 14 10.21 -29.69 -29.11
C SER A 14 10.87 -28.74 -28.10
N ALA A 15 11.58 -27.75 -28.60
CA ALA A 15 12.06 -26.63 -27.83
C ALA A 15 10.83 -25.83 -27.39
N THR A 16 10.25 -26.24 -26.24
CA THR A 16 9.32 -25.41 -25.49
C THR A 16 10.07 -24.13 -25.16
N GLN A 17 9.79 -23.07 -25.92
CA GLN A 17 10.26 -21.74 -25.60
C GLN A 17 9.71 -21.37 -24.22
N VAL A 18 10.54 -21.53 -23.21
CA VAL A 18 10.38 -20.89 -21.92
C VAL A 18 10.32 -19.39 -22.21
N LYS A 19 9.12 -18.82 -22.14
CA LYS A 19 8.93 -17.38 -22.04
C LYS A 19 9.64 -16.96 -20.74
N LEU A 20 10.89 -16.52 -20.88
CA LEU A 20 11.58 -15.79 -19.83
C LEU A 20 10.77 -14.51 -19.60
N ASN A 21 9.93 -14.56 -18.57
CA ASN A 21 9.28 -13.39 -17.99
C ASN A 21 10.40 -12.50 -17.46
N ASN A 22 10.86 -11.57 -18.29
CA ASN A 22 11.82 -10.53 -17.95
C ASN A 22 11.19 -9.45 -17.04
N ASN A 23 10.57 -9.87 -15.93
CA ASN A 23 10.21 -8.99 -14.82
C ASN A 23 11.38 -8.88 -13.82
N GLY A 24 12.59 -8.78 -14.35
CA GLY A 24 13.73 -8.23 -13.61
C GLY A 24 13.49 -6.74 -13.43
N GLY A 25 13.02 -6.35 -12.24
CA GLY A 25 12.81 -4.97 -11.83
C GLY A 25 14.07 -4.12 -12.01
N THR A 26 14.22 -3.56 -13.21
CA THR A 26 15.26 -2.57 -13.51
C THR A 26 14.78 -1.23 -12.94
N LYS A 27 15.12 -1.00 -11.68
CA LYS A 27 15.03 0.32 -11.06
C LYS A 27 15.72 1.34 -12.00
N GLY A 28 14.93 2.17 -12.67
CA GLY A 28 15.39 3.40 -13.31
C GLY A 28 16.18 3.28 -14.62
N LYS A 29 15.88 2.33 -15.53
CA LYS A 29 16.30 2.50 -16.93
C LYS A 29 15.54 3.70 -17.52
N ARG A 30 16.18 4.87 -17.50
CA ARG A 30 15.65 6.10 -18.09
C ARG A 30 15.20 5.81 -19.52
N TRP A 31 14.04 6.33 -19.88
CA TRP A 31 13.45 6.34 -21.23
C TRP A 31 14.42 6.78 -22.34
N SER A 32 15.49 7.47 -21.95
CA SER A 32 16.68 7.76 -22.75
C SER A 32 17.57 6.53 -22.99
N THR A 33 17.04 5.31 -23.08
CA THR A 33 17.86 4.23 -23.64
C THR A 33 17.98 4.55 -25.13
N ILE A 34 19.12 5.16 -25.46
CA ILE A 34 19.46 5.96 -26.64
C ILE A 34 19.20 5.33 -28.03
N PRO A 35 19.14 4.00 -28.25
CA PRO A 35 19.02 3.44 -29.59
C PRO A 35 17.72 3.83 -30.32
N ASN A 36 16.58 3.75 -29.64
CA ASN A 36 15.27 3.94 -30.29
C ASN A 36 14.99 5.41 -30.65
N ARG A 37 15.53 6.35 -29.86
CA ARG A 37 15.41 7.78 -30.15
C ARG A 37 16.16 8.16 -31.43
N LYS A 38 17.42 7.73 -31.56
CA LYS A 38 18.22 8.00 -32.77
C LYS A 38 17.53 7.42 -34.00
N LYS A 39 17.07 6.16 -33.91
CA LYS A 39 16.34 5.50 -34.99
C LYS A 39 15.07 6.25 -35.39
N ALA A 40 14.25 6.69 -34.42
CA ALA A 40 13.04 7.47 -34.70
C ALA A 40 13.33 8.80 -35.41
N ILE A 41 14.39 9.51 -34.99
CA ILE A 41 14.82 10.77 -35.63
C ILE A 41 15.33 10.50 -37.06
N THR A 42 16.11 9.44 -37.27
CA THR A 42 16.62 9.09 -38.61
C THR A 42 15.48 8.75 -39.57
N LEU A 43 14.51 7.94 -39.14
CA LEU A 43 13.34 7.58 -39.96
C LEU A 43 12.47 8.81 -40.27
N PHE A 44 12.31 9.73 -39.32
CA PHE A 44 11.59 10.99 -39.54
C PHE A 44 12.31 11.88 -40.56
N ASN A 45 13.64 12.01 -40.48
CA ASN A 45 14.44 12.76 -41.45
C ASN A 45 14.45 12.13 -42.85
N GLN A 46 14.12 10.83 -42.97
CA GLN A 46 13.91 10.14 -44.23
C GLN A 46 12.50 10.39 -44.82
N GLY A 47 11.65 11.18 -44.16
CA GLY A 47 10.31 11.51 -44.63
C GLY A 47 9.21 10.52 -44.25
N LYS A 48 9.50 9.52 -43.40
CA LYS A 48 8.47 8.58 -42.92
C LYS A 48 7.47 9.28 -42.01
N THR A 49 6.22 8.85 -42.10
CA THR A 49 5.14 9.31 -41.24
C THR A 49 5.25 8.73 -39.83
N ILE A 50 4.68 9.41 -38.84
CA ILE A 50 4.72 8.96 -37.44
C ILE A 50 4.13 7.54 -37.28
N LYS A 51 3.09 7.19 -38.03
CA LYS A 51 2.46 5.87 -37.99
C LYS A 51 3.40 4.75 -38.44
N GLU A 52 4.18 4.99 -39.50
CA GLU A 52 5.18 4.03 -40.00
C GLU A 52 6.32 3.84 -39.00
N ILE A 53 6.76 4.93 -38.37
CA ILE A 53 7.81 4.89 -37.34
C ILE A 53 7.35 4.10 -36.10
N MET A 54 6.08 4.26 -35.70
CA MET A 54 5.50 3.48 -34.60
C MET A 54 5.52 1.98 -34.90
N ALA A 55 5.11 1.59 -36.11
CA ALA A 55 5.10 0.19 -36.53
C ALA A 55 6.52 -0.41 -36.56
N GLU A 56 7.51 0.37 -36.97
CA GLU A 56 8.89 -0.11 -37.13
C GLU A 56 9.68 -0.20 -35.82
N ILE A 57 9.43 0.68 -34.86
CA ILE A 57 10.18 0.75 -33.58
C ILE A 57 9.37 0.17 -32.41
N ASN A 58 8.09 -0.17 -32.63
CA ASN A 58 7.15 -0.64 -31.61
C ASN A 58 7.07 0.31 -30.41
N LEU A 59 6.80 1.58 -30.70
CA LEU A 59 6.63 2.64 -29.71
C LEU A 59 5.24 3.26 -29.82
N SER A 60 4.70 3.72 -28.69
CA SER A 60 3.46 4.49 -28.71
C SER A 60 3.65 5.82 -29.43
N TYR A 61 2.57 6.34 -30.00
CA TYR A 61 2.54 7.62 -30.71
C TYR A 61 3.23 8.73 -29.91
N TRP A 62 2.92 8.79 -28.61
CA TRP A 62 3.44 9.81 -27.71
C TRP A 62 4.96 9.71 -27.51
N GLN A 63 5.53 8.51 -27.57
CA GLN A 63 6.99 8.30 -27.47
C GLN A 63 7.71 8.75 -28.74
N VAL A 64 7.16 8.39 -29.91
CA VAL A 64 7.69 8.82 -31.21
C VAL A 64 7.61 10.34 -31.34
N TYR A 65 6.46 10.92 -30.99
CA TYR A 65 6.26 12.37 -30.94
C TYR A 65 7.31 13.05 -30.05
N ASN A 66 7.55 12.56 -28.84
CA ASN A 66 8.57 13.15 -27.96
C ASN A 66 10.02 12.98 -28.46
N CYS A 67 10.30 11.91 -29.22
CA CYS A 67 11.62 11.72 -29.83
C CYS A 67 11.89 12.79 -30.90
N ILE A 68 10.87 13.12 -31.71
CA ILE A 68 10.92 14.05 -32.83
C ILE A 68 10.79 15.50 -32.36
N ALA A 69 9.73 15.82 -31.61
CA ALA A 69 9.41 17.17 -31.12
C ALA A 69 10.43 17.70 -30.11
N GLY A 70 11.42 16.89 -29.74
CA GLY A 70 12.57 17.31 -28.96
C GLY A 70 12.13 17.99 -27.67
N ARG A 71 11.18 17.40 -26.92
CA ARG A 71 10.86 17.87 -25.56
C ARG A 71 12.20 18.06 -24.86
N SER A 72 12.45 19.34 -24.59
CA SER A 72 13.70 19.96 -24.27
C SER A 72 14.61 18.98 -23.52
N LYS A 73 15.89 18.94 -23.88
CA LYS A 73 16.92 18.74 -22.86
C LYS A 73 16.47 19.65 -21.73
N SER A 74 15.89 19.13 -20.65
CA SER A 74 15.81 19.96 -19.47
C SER A 74 17.27 20.35 -19.29
N ASN A 75 17.55 21.64 -19.23
CA ASN A 75 18.83 22.13 -18.74
C ASN A 75 18.91 21.80 -17.24
N TYR A 76 18.62 20.55 -16.90
CA TYR A 76 18.92 19.88 -15.68
C TYR A 76 20.43 19.72 -15.68
N ARG A 77 21.10 20.86 -15.49
CA ARG A 77 22.31 20.87 -14.70
C ARG A 77 21.95 20.06 -13.46
N PRO A 78 22.67 18.96 -13.16
CA PRO A 78 22.56 18.39 -11.83
C PRO A 78 22.71 19.57 -10.88
N ARG A 79 21.69 19.87 -10.06
CA ARG A 79 21.87 20.81 -8.95
C ARG A 79 23.18 20.37 -8.28
N ARG A 80 24.20 21.24 -8.23
CA ARG A 80 25.46 20.94 -7.51
C ARG A 80 25.18 20.49 -6.08
N ASP A 81 24.02 20.87 -5.58
CA ASP A 81 23.50 20.61 -4.24
C ASP A 81 22.88 19.20 -4.07
N LYS A 82 22.82 18.36 -5.12
CA LYS A 82 22.30 16.98 -5.02
C LYS A 82 23.18 15.99 -4.24
N GLY A 83 24.27 16.46 -3.64
CA GLY A 83 25.11 15.70 -2.70
C GLY A 83 25.03 16.22 -1.26
N GLN A 84 24.63 17.47 -1.04
CA GLN A 84 24.25 17.90 0.30
C GLN A 84 22.80 17.50 0.47
N ARG A 85 22.58 16.28 0.98
CA ARG A 85 21.39 16.02 1.80
C ARG A 85 21.24 17.28 2.64
N ARG A 86 20.19 18.08 2.39
CA ARG A 86 19.75 19.02 3.42
C ARG A 86 19.74 18.15 4.65
N LYS A 87 20.56 18.49 5.65
CA LYS A 87 20.35 17.97 6.99
C LYS A 87 18.97 18.49 7.33
N PHE A 88 17.91 17.80 6.87
CA PHE A 88 16.66 17.71 7.59
C PHE A 88 17.12 17.56 9.02
N GLY A 89 16.74 18.53 9.86
CA GLY A 89 17.38 18.82 11.13
C GLY A 89 17.83 17.55 11.82
N ALA A 90 18.99 17.62 12.48
CA ALA A 90 19.45 16.55 13.37
C ALA A 90 18.22 15.90 14.01
N PRO A 91 18.09 14.55 13.96
CA PRO A 91 16.93 13.87 14.52
C PRO A 91 16.67 14.56 15.86
N ILE A 92 15.49 15.17 15.97
CA ILE A 92 15.11 15.79 17.22
C ILE A 92 15.01 14.58 18.12
N ASP A 93 16.05 14.35 18.90
CA ASP A 93 16.09 13.38 19.98
C ASP A 93 15.08 13.93 20.99
N ASP A 94 13.79 13.73 20.70
CA ASP A 94 12.70 13.81 21.65
C ASP A 94 12.94 12.63 22.60
N ALA A 95 13.95 12.76 23.47
CA ALA A 95 14.39 11.78 24.45
C ALA A 95 13.29 11.39 25.45
N GLU A 96 12.15 12.08 25.38
CA GLU A 96 10.98 11.85 26.19
C GLU A 96 9.89 11.05 25.48
N ASN A 97 10.02 10.66 24.21
CA ASN A 97 9.06 9.74 23.58
C ASN A 97 9.27 8.34 24.16
N PRO A 98 8.31 7.78 24.93
CA PRO A 98 8.39 6.38 25.31
C PRO A 98 8.35 5.60 24.00
N THR A 99 9.53 5.19 23.55
CA THR A 99 9.71 4.43 22.31
C THR A 99 9.25 2.99 22.52
N ASP A 100 8.93 2.65 23.77
CA ASP A 100 8.52 1.33 24.18
C ASP A 100 7.00 1.17 24.12
N LEU A 101 6.53 0.70 22.97
CA LEU A 101 5.14 0.30 22.75
C LEU A 101 4.70 -0.84 23.70
N SER A 102 5.64 -1.56 24.34
CA SER A 102 5.31 -2.62 25.28
C SER A 102 4.71 -2.12 26.60
N ALA A 103 4.84 -0.82 26.90
CA ALA A 103 4.25 -0.21 28.08
C ALA A 103 2.70 -0.10 28.01
N PHE A 104 2.11 -0.30 26.82
CA PHE A 104 0.67 -0.18 26.62
C PHE A 104 0.07 -1.55 26.30
N SER A 105 -0.88 -1.99 27.13
CA SER A 105 -1.63 -3.24 26.89
C SER A 105 -2.73 -3.06 25.85
N ASP A 106 -3.26 -1.85 25.69
CA ASP A 106 -4.32 -1.51 24.74
C ASP A 106 -3.82 -0.45 23.74
N PRO A 107 -3.95 -0.68 22.42
CA PRO A 107 -3.62 0.34 21.41
C PRO A 107 -4.37 1.66 21.60
N ASP A 108 -5.57 1.66 22.18
CA ASP A 108 -6.34 2.88 22.41
C ASP A 108 -5.75 3.72 23.53
N ASP A 109 -5.15 3.11 24.54
CA ASP A 109 -4.46 3.83 25.62
C ASP A 109 -3.19 4.50 25.11
N PHE A 110 -2.47 3.86 24.19
CA PHE A 110 -1.35 4.49 23.49
C PHE A 110 -1.80 5.72 22.68
N LEU A 111 -2.90 5.60 21.93
CA LEU A 111 -3.43 6.72 21.15
C LEU A 111 -3.91 7.88 22.04
N LYS A 112 -4.55 7.58 23.18
CA LYS A 112 -4.92 8.60 24.19
C LYS A 112 -3.67 9.31 24.71
N PHE A 113 -2.66 8.55 25.10
CA PHE A 113 -1.40 9.11 25.60
C PHE A 113 -0.74 10.03 24.56
N GLN A 114 -0.62 9.56 23.31
CA GLN A 114 -0.03 10.35 22.24
C GLN A 114 -0.85 11.63 21.94
N THR A 115 -2.17 11.53 22.03
CA THR A 115 -3.06 12.69 21.84
C THR A 115 -2.86 13.71 22.96
N LEU A 116 -2.84 13.29 24.23
CA LEU A 116 -2.61 14.17 25.37
C LEU A 116 -1.27 14.87 25.27
N ARG A 117 -0.21 14.13 24.93
CA ARG A 117 1.11 14.70 24.73
C ARG A 117 1.15 15.72 23.60
N THR A 118 0.43 15.45 22.51
CA THR A 118 0.33 16.40 21.39
C THR A 118 -0.38 17.68 21.83
N LEU A 119 -1.43 17.58 22.65
CA LEU A 119 -2.10 18.74 23.23
C LEU A 119 -1.19 19.52 24.18
N GLU A 120 -0.40 18.85 25.02
CA GLU A 120 0.60 19.49 25.88
C GLU A 120 1.68 20.22 25.06
N LYS A 121 2.16 19.59 23.98
CA LYS A 121 3.08 20.23 23.03
C LYS A 121 2.44 21.46 22.38
N ILE A 122 1.19 21.39 21.95
CA ILE A 122 0.47 22.54 21.36
C ILE A 122 0.35 23.68 22.38
N ASN A 123 0.08 23.38 23.65
CA ASN A 123 -0.05 24.39 24.71
C ASN A 123 1.29 25.02 25.12
N SER A 124 2.38 24.26 25.07
CA SER A 124 3.71 24.71 25.53
C SER A 124 4.58 25.30 24.43
N SER A 125 4.32 24.95 23.16
CA SER A 125 5.14 25.38 22.03
C SER A 125 4.59 26.63 21.34
N THR A 126 5.49 27.43 20.77
CA THR A 126 5.18 28.53 19.86
C THR A 126 4.98 28.01 18.43
N LEU A 127 4.09 27.03 18.25
CA LEU A 127 3.71 26.56 16.92
C LEU A 127 3.01 27.67 16.13
N PRO A 128 3.21 27.76 14.80
CA PRO A 128 2.40 28.60 13.95
C PRO A 128 0.91 28.28 14.13
N PRO A 129 0.01 29.29 14.13
CA PRO A 129 -1.41 29.08 14.36
C PRO A 129 -2.04 28.03 13.42
N GLU A 130 -1.61 28.00 12.15
CA GLU A 130 -2.10 27.04 11.16
C GLU A 130 -1.76 25.59 11.52
N GLU A 131 -0.56 25.34 12.01
CA GLU A 131 -0.10 24.00 12.41
C GLU A 131 -0.79 23.56 13.71
N SER A 132 -0.98 24.48 14.65
CA SER A 132 -1.73 24.24 15.89
C SER A 132 -3.18 23.84 15.60
N VAL A 133 -3.89 24.60 14.73
CA VAL A 133 -5.27 24.28 14.33
C VAL A 133 -5.35 22.92 13.65
N LYS A 134 -4.37 22.57 12.81
CA LYS A 134 -4.32 21.26 12.16
C LYS A 134 -4.14 20.13 13.18
N ALA A 135 -3.16 20.25 14.07
CA ALA A 135 -2.90 19.24 15.09
C ALA A 135 -4.09 19.06 16.04
N LEU A 136 -4.78 20.16 16.42
CA LEU A 136 -6.02 20.10 17.20
C LEU A 136 -7.14 19.34 16.49
N LYS A 137 -7.30 19.53 15.17
CA LYS A 137 -8.27 18.77 14.38
C LYS A 137 -7.93 17.28 14.36
N ASP A 138 -6.67 16.94 14.15
CA ASP A 138 -6.22 15.55 14.12
C ASP A 138 -6.44 14.88 15.49
N CYS A 139 -6.11 15.56 16.59
CA CYS A 139 -6.42 15.10 17.95
C CYS A 139 -7.93 14.91 18.17
N SER A 140 -8.77 15.81 17.67
CA SER A 140 -10.24 15.71 17.79
C SER A 140 -10.79 14.48 17.06
N VAL A 141 -10.26 14.15 15.88
CA VAL A 141 -10.66 12.95 15.13
C VAL A 141 -10.30 11.69 15.91
N ILE A 142 -9.05 11.59 16.38
CA ILE A 142 -8.58 10.43 17.15
C ILE A 142 -9.42 10.20 18.41
N LEU A 143 -9.73 11.26 19.16
CA LEU A 143 -10.57 11.17 20.37
C LEU A 143 -11.99 10.69 20.06
N LYS A 144 -12.59 11.16 18.97
CA LYS A 144 -13.91 10.69 18.53
C LYS A 144 -13.88 9.21 18.18
N ASP A 145 -12.84 8.75 17.48
CA ASP A 145 -12.71 7.35 17.08
C ASP A 145 -12.51 6.42 18.26
N ILE A 146 -11.73 6.84 19.26
CA ILE A 146 -11.56 6.12 20.53
C ILE A 146 -12.90 6.04 21.27
N HIS A 147 -13.61 7.17 21.42
CA HIS A 147 -14.90 7.19 22.09
C HIS A 147 -15.94 6.30 21.40
N ASN A 148 -16.00 6.33 20.06
CA ASN A 148 -16.89 5.47 19.29
C ASN A 148 -16.57 3.98 19.52
N ARG A 149 -15.30 3.60 19.58
CA ARG A 149 -14.88 2.23 19.88
C ARG A 149 -15.21 1.81 21.30
N GLU A 150 -15.00 2.68 22.28
CA GLU A 150 -15.43 2.44 23.67
C GLU A 150 -16.94 2.23 23.76
N MET A 151 -17.72 3.08 23.07
CA MET A 151 -19.18 2.95 23.00
C MET A 151 -19.61 1.65 22.33
N GLN A 152 -18.99 1.27 21.21
CA GLN A 152 -19.25 -0.01 20.56
C GLN A 152 -18.90 -1.19 21.46
N ASN A 153 -17.79 -1.13 22.21
CA ASN A 153 -17.39 -2.18 23.14
C ASN A 153 -18.36 -2.28 24.32
N LYS A 154 -18.82 -1.15 24.86
CA LYS A 154 -19.86 -1.11 25.90
C LYS A 154 -21.20 -1.64 25.39
N LEU A 155 -21.60 -1.29 24.17
CA LEU A 155 -22.81 -1.81 23.54
C LEU A 155 -22.71 -3.32 23.35
N LYS A 156 -21.60 -3.84 22.81
CA LYS A 156 -21.38 -5.29 22.69
C LYS A 156 -21.47 -6.01 24.04
N ARG A 157 -20.93 -5.42 25.11
CA ARG A 157 -21.04 -5.98 26.48
C ARG A 157 -22.47 -5.90 27.03
N GLY A 158 -23.15 -4.77 26.81
CA GLY A 158 -24.53 -4.57 27.23
C GLY A 158 -25.49 -5.51 26.49
N ASP A 159 -25.30 -5.71 25.19
CA ASP A 159 -26.03 -6.68 24.38
C ASP A 159 -25.82 -8.10 24.92
N ALA A 160 -24.57 -8.47 25.27
CA ALA A 160 -24.30 -9.77 25.88
C ALA A 160 -25.04 -9.97 27.20
N GLU A 161 -25.13 -8.94 28.05
CA GLU A 161 -25.87 -9.00 29.31
C GLU A 161 -27.40 -9.08 29.08
N ILE A 162 -27.93 -8.29 28.15
CA ILE A 162 -29.34 -8.34 27.77
C ILE A 162 -29.70 -9.71 27.19
N ILE A 163 -28.84 -10.27 26.33
CA ILE A 163 -29.02 -11.60 25.74
C ILE A 163 -28.96 -12.67 26.82
N ALA A 164 -28.02 -12.59 27.76
CA ALA A 164 -27.95 -13.51 28.89
C ALA A 164 -29.23 -13.45 29.74
N GLN A 165 -29.73 -12.24 30.03
CA GLN A 165 -31.00 -12.06 30.75
C GLN A 165 -32.19 -12.61 29.96
N LEU A 166 -32.22 -12.42 28.63
CA LEU A 166 -33.26 -12.94 27.76
C LEU A 166 -33.28 -14.47 27.78
N ILE A 167 -32.12 -15.11 27.61
CA ILE A 167 -32.00 -16.58 27.67
C ILE A 167 -32.46 -17.09 29.03
N ARG A 168 -32.03 -16.46 30.13
CA ARG A 168 -32.45 -16.85 31.48
C ARG A 168 -33.94 -16.63 31.75
N ARG A 169 -34.63 -15.73 31.04
CA ARG A 169 -36.10 -15.63 31.13
C ARG A 169 -36.80 -16.87 30.57
N PHE A 170 -36.23 -17.52 29.55
CA PHE A 170 -36.79 -18.74 28.97
C PHE A 170 -36.26 -20.01 29.63
N LYS A 171 -35.02 -19.98 30.13
CA LYS A 171 -34.36 -21.09 30.84
C LYS A 171 -33.68 -20.56 32.12
N PRO A 172 -34.42 -20.44 33.25
CA PRO A 172 -33.94 -19.78 34.47
C PRO A 172 -32.67 -20.39 35.08
N ASP A 173 -32.50 -21.70 34.95
CA ASP A 173 -31.38 -22.45 35.51
C ASP A 173 -30.16 -22.53 34.56
N ALA A 174 -30.19 -21.78 33.44
CA ALA A 174 -29.10 -21.78 32.48
C ALA A 174 -27.82 -21.19 33.10
N SER A 175 -26.74 -21.97 33.08
CA SER A 175 -25.42 -21.50 33.49
C SER A 175 -24.83 -20.53 32.45
N ASP A 176 -23.81 -19.77 32.86
CA ASP A 176 -23.12 -18.83 31.96
C ASP A 176 -22.53 -19.54 30.74
N GLU A 177 -22.03 -20.77 30.92
CA GLU A 177 -21.49 -21.60 29.85
C GLU A 177 -22.57 -22.01 28.84
N GLU A 178 -23.76 -22.38 29.32
CA GLU A 178 -24.89 -22.71 28.44
C GLU A 178 -25.38 -21.47 27.67
N VAL A 179 -25.41 -20.29 28.32
CA VAL A 179 -25.77 -19.02 27.69
C VAL A 179 -24.80 -18.69 26.55
N ILE A 180 -23.50 -18.86 26.78
CA ILE A 180 -22.45 -18.63 25.76
C ILE A 180 -22.63 -19.61 24.59
N LEU A 181 -22.87 -20.90 24.89
CA LEU A 181 -23.08 -21.92 23.86
C LEU A 181 -24.29 -21.56 22.98
N ILE A 182 -25.45 -21.29 23.58
CA ILE A 182 -26.69 -20.93 22.87
C ILE A 182 -26.47 -19.70 21.99
N TYR A 183 -25.80 -18.67 22.53
CA TYR A 183 -25.52 -17.45 21.78
C TYR A 183 -24.60 -17.71 20.58
N SER A 184 -23.55 -18.50 20.75
CA SER A 184 -22.60 -18.84 19.68
C SER A 184 -23.25 -19.65 18.55
N GLU A 185 -24.10 -20.62 18.89
CA GLU A 185 -24.83 -21.43 17.90
C GLU A 185 -25.79 -20.58 17.05
N GLU A 186 -26.50 -19.63 17.66
CA GLU A 186 -27.40 -18.73 16.93
C GLU A 186 -26.65 -17.70 16.08
N LEU A 187 -25.50 -17.23 16.54
CA LEU A 187 -24.61 -16.38 15.72
C LEU A 187 -24.16 -17.11 14.45
N GLU A 188 -23.72 -18.36 14.56
CA GLU A 188 -23.34 -19.15 13.39
C GLU A 188 -24.51 -19.38 12.42
N ARG A 189 -25.73 -19.59 12.95
CA ARG A 189 -26.93 -19.73 12.11
C ARG A 189 -27.22 -18.44 11.35
N TYR A 190 -27.11 -17.30 12.02
CA TYR A 190 -27.32 -15.99 11.42
C TYR A 190 -26.30 -15.71 10.30
N GLU A 191 -25.01 -15.99 10.53
CA GLU A 191 -23.97 -15.82 9.52
C GLU A 191 -24.19 -16.72 8.29
N LYS A 192 -24.61 -17.97 8.50
CA LYS A 192 -24.92 -18.91 7.41
C LYS A 192 -26.19 -18.52 6.64
N ALA A 193 -27.16 -17.88 7.28
CA ALA A 193 -28.40 -17.44 6.64
C ALA A 193 -28.25 -16.13 5.86
N GLY A 194 -27.22 -15.33 6.16
CA GLY A 194 -26.90 -14.08 5.46
C GLY A 194 -26.04 -14.25 4.20
N GLN A 195 -25.54 -15.45 3.92
CA GLN A 195 -24.79 -15.82 2.71
C GLN A 195 -25.70 -16.49 1.68
#